data_AF-A0A7R9PW52-F1
#
_entry.id   AF-A0A7R9PW52-F1
#
_cell.length_a   1.000
_cell.length_b   1.000
_cell.length_c   1.000
_cell.angle_alpha   90.00
_cell.angle_beta   90.00
_cell.angle_gamma   90.00
#
_symmetry.space_group_name_H-M   'P 1'
#
loop_
_entity.id
_entity.type
_entity.pdbx_description
1 polymer ?
#
loop_
_entity_poly.entity_id
_entity_poly.type
_entity_poly.pdbx_seq_one_letter_code
_entity_poly.pdbx_strand_id
1 'polypeptide(L)'
;MRLTSICRSFRPEFVGYVPKFPGNVETGKHRFVPKVTTGKKLSLYKQLKHEEQVMRYISKPYITPSQEKAYLQSIGRTRPEYWDDFLRQPLEEPLKQYFAADYLRKLDFSRGFEEED
;
A
#
# COMPACT_ATOMS: atom_id res chain seq x y z
N MET A 1 7.01 -11.14 -6.14
CA MET A 1 6.99 -11.67 -4.76
C MET A 1 6.32 -10.66 -3.83
N ARG A 2 5.06 -10.90 -3.44
CA ARG A 2 4.23 -9.97 -2.64
C ARG A 2 4.22 -10.26 -1.14
N LEU A 3 5.06 -11.18 -0.66
CA LEU A 3 5.14 -11.52 0.78
C LEU A 3 5.97 -10.52 1.59
N THR A 4 6.84 -9.74 0.95
CA THR A 4 7.74 -8.78 1.62
C THR A 4 7.06 -7.46 1.99
N SER A 5 5.96 -7.08 1.32
CA SER A 5 5.22 -5.86 1.60
C SER A 5 4.28 -5.98 2.80
N ILE A 6 3.73 -7.17 3.05
CA ILE A 6 2.89 -7.44 4.23
C ILE A 6 3.71 -7.33 5.53
N CYS A 7 4.99 -7.65 5.48
CA CYS A 7 5.92 -7.44 6.60
C CYS A 7 6.34 -5.96 6.79
N ARG A 8 6.06 -5.07 5.82
CA ARG A 8 6.47 -3.66 5.82
C ARG A 8 5.34 -2.68 6.18
N SER A 9 4.08 -3.10 6.24
CA SER A 9 2.97 -2.22 6.67
C SER A 9 2.95 -1.93 8.19
N PHE A 10 4.03 -2.28 8.90
CA PHE A 10 4.24 -1.91 10.29
C PHE A 10 4.47 -0.40 10.41
N ARG A 11 3.39 0.35 10.63
CA ARG A 11 3.46 1.59 11.43
C ARG A 11 3.71 1.20 12.89
N PRO A 12 4.54 1.94 13.64
CA PRO A 12 4.94 1.55 14.98
C PRO A 12 3.85 1.96 15.97
N GLU A 13 2.82 1.13 16.13
CA GLU A 13 2.08 1.07 17.40
C GLU A 13 2.78 0.07 18.34
N PHE A 14 4.12 0.05 18.35
CA PHE A 14 4.88 -0.73 19.31
C PHE A 14 4.93 0.04 20.63
N VAL A 15 3.99 -0.24 21.53
CA VAL A 15 3.95 0.28 22.91
C VAL A 15 4.91 -0.53 23.81
N GLY A 16 6.16 -0.73 23.37
CA GLY A 16 7.14 -1.53 24.08
C GLY A 16 8.55 -0.93 24.04
N TYR A 17 9.44 -1.41 24.92
CA TYR A 17 10.82 -0.93 24.99
C TYR A 17 11.58 -1.25 23.70
N VAL A 18 11.93 -0.22 22.94
CA VAL A 18 12.86 -0.33 21.80
C VAL A 18 14.29 -0.27 22.36
N PRO A 19 15.09 -1.35 22.24
CA PRO A 19 16.46 -1.34 22.73
C PRO A 19 17.30 -0.28 22.00
N LYS A 20 18.06 0.50 22.75
CA LYS A 20 19.01 1.49 22.21
C LYS A 20 20.22 0.76 21.64
N PHE A 21 20.30 0.66 20.31
CA PHE A 21 21.46 0.17 19.57
C PHE A 21 22.14 1.32 18.81
N PRO A 22 23.46 1.24 18.54
CA PRO A 22 24.10 2.19 17.63
C PRO A 22 23.57 2.00 16.20
N GLY A 23 23.04 3.07 15.60
CA GLY A 23 22.47 3.06 14.25
C GLY A 23 20.94 2.90 14.22
N ASN A 24 20.38 2.70 13.03
CA ASN A 24 18.95 2.52 12.86
C ASN A 24 18.52 1.10 13.28
N VAL A 25 17.61 1.03 14.25
CA VAL A 25 17.18 -0.22 14.91
C VAL A 25 16.47 -1.20 13.96
N GLU A 26 15.83 -0.71 12.90
CA GLU A 26 15.05 -1.52 11.96
C GLU A 26 15.87 -2.04 10.76
N THR A 27 17.06 -1.45 10.53
CA THR A 27 17.84 -1.66 9.30
C THR A 27 19.31 -2.02 9.60
N GLY A 28 20.03 -2.55 8.60
CA GLY A 28 21.43 -2.95 8.74
C GLY A 28 21.64 -4.40 9.22
N LYS A 29 22.91 -4.73 9.54
CA LYS A 29 23.35 -6.09 9.92
C LYS A 29 22.82 -6.52 11.29
N HIS A 30 22.80 -5.59 12.25
CA HIS A 30 22.29 -5.82 13.61
C HIS A 30 21.00 -5.02 13.78
N ARG A 31 19.86 -5.71 13.70
CA ARG A 31 18.53 -5.11 13.74
C ARG A 31 17.66 -5.75 14.82
N PHE A 32 16.76 -4.97 15.39
CA PHE A 32 15.73 -5.47 16.29
C PHE A 32 14.67 -6.20 15.47
N VAL A 33 14.38 -7.44 15.85
CA VAL A 33 13.30 -8.22 15.27
C VAL A 33 12.25 -8.44 16.37
N PRO A 34 11.05 -7.84 16.26
CA PRO A 34 10.01 -8.01 17.26
C PRO A 34 9.58 -9.49 17.30
N LYS A 35 9.34 -10.01 18.52
CA LYS A 35 8.91 -11.40 18.71
C LYS A 35 7.55 -11.65 18.06
N VAL A 36 7.39 -12.82 17.44
CA VAL A 36 6.11 -13.25 16.86
C VAL A 36 5.20 -13.77 17.97
N THR A 37 4.24 -12.94 18.37
CA THR A 37 3.21 -13.28 19.38
C THR A 37 2.19 -14.29 18.84
N THR A 38 1.51 -15.02 19.73
CA THR A 38 0.41 -15.94 19.38
C THR A 38 -0.72 -15.27 18.61
N GLY A 39 -1.12 -14.05 19.01
CA GLY A 39 -2.14 -13.26 18.30
C GLY A 39 -1.80 -13.01 16.82
N LYS A 40 -0.54 -12.68 16.53
CA LYS A 40 -0.04 -12.50 15.15
C LYS A 40 -0.04 -13.79 14.34
N LYS A 41 0.24 -14.95 14.97
CA LYS A 41 0.11 -16.24 14.30
C LYS A 41 -1.35 -16.51 13.93
N LEU A 42 -2.26 -16.28 14.87
CA LEU A 42 -3.69 -16.46 14.64
C LEU A 42 -4.24 -15.55 13.54
N SER A 43 -3.83 -14.28 13.50
CA SER A 43 -4.25 -13.36 12.43
C SER A 43 -3.77 -13.81 11.06
N LEU A 44 -2.52 -14.28 10.96
CA LEU A 44 -1.97 -14.83 9.72
C LEU A 44 -2.78 -16.05 9.26
N TYR A 45 -3.10 -17.00 10.16
CA TYR A 45 -3.92 -18.15 9.80
C TYR A 45 -5.31 -17.77 9.30
N LYS A 46 -5.94 -16.75 9.89
CA LYS A 46 -7.24 -16.25 9.42
C LYS A 46 -7.15 -15.67 8.01
N GLN A 47 -6.09 -14.92 7.72
CA GLN A 47 -5.83 -14.37 6.39
C GLN A 47 -5.62 -15.49 5.36
N LEU A 48 -4.76 -16.47 5.68
CA LEU A 48 -4.48 -17.61 4.80
C LEU A 48 -5.75 -18.43 4.51
N LYS A 49 -6.56 -18.69 5.53
CA LYS A 49 -7.84 -19.40 5.37
C LYS A 49 -8.79 -18.64 4.45
N HIS A 50 -8.85 -17.32 4.56
CA HIS A 50 -9.67 -16.50 3.68
C HIS A 50 -9.16 -16.52 2.24
N GLU A 51 -7.85 -16.36 2.04
CA GLU A 51 -7.23 -16.45 0.71
C GLU A 51 -7.49 -17.81 0.05
N GLU A 52 -7.37 -18.91 0.80
CA GLU A 52 -7.67 -20.25 0.30
C GLU A 52 -9.13 -20.38 -0.15
N GLN A 53 -10.08 -19.83 0.61
CA GLN A 53 -11.50 -19.80 0.22
C GLN A 53 -11.69 -19.03 -1.08
N VAL A 54 -11.07 -17.85 -1.21
CA VAL A 54 -11.14 -17.03 -2.43
C VAL A 54 -10.55 -17.78 -3.62
N MET A 55 -9.39 -18.42 -3.46
CA MET A 55 -8.77 -19.24 -4.51
C MET A 55 -9.69 -20.37 -4.96
N ARG A 56 -10.39 -21.03 -4.03
CA ARG A 56 -11.35 -22.09 -4.36
C ARG A 56 -12.49 -21.57 -5.22
N TYR A 57 -13.04 -20.39 -4.92
CA TYR A 57 -14.11 -19.79 -5.72
C TYR A 57 -13.63 -19.39 -7.12
N ILE A 58 -12.45 -18.78 -7.22
CA ILE A 58 -11.88 -18.35 -8.50
C ILE A 58 -11.48 -19.54 -9.38
N SER A 59 -11.10 -20.67 -8.78
CA SER A 59 -10.63 -21.86 -9.50
C SER A 59 -11.65 -22.47 -10.48
N LYS A 60 -12.94 -22.23 -10.27
CA LYS A 60 -14.04 -22.78 -11.09
C LYS A 60 -14.85 -21.64 -11.70
N PRO A 61 -14.36 -21.01 -12.77
CA PRO A 61 -15.10 -19.93 -13.43
C PRO A 61 -16.39 -20.47 -14.05
N TYR A 62 -17.44 -19.64 -14.02
CA TYR A 62 -18.73 -19.97 -14.64
C TYR A 62 -18.66 -19.95 -16.18
N ILE A 63 -17.84 -19.07 -16.74
CA ILE A 63 -17.71 -18.85 -18.18
C ILE A 63 -16.29 -19.22 -18.59
N THR A 64 -16.16 -19.93 -19.71
CA THR A 64 -14.84 -20.22 -20.29
C THR A 64 -14.31 -19.00 -21.04
N PRO A 65 -12.97 -18.86 -21.20
CA PRO A 65 -12.40 -17.74 -21.96
C PRO A 65 -12.92 -17.64 -23.41
N SER A 66 -13.29 -18.77 -24.03
CA SER A 66 -13.87 -18.80 -25.37
C SER A 66 -15.29 -18.26 -25.41
N GLN A 67 -16.12 -18.61 -24.42
CA GLN A 67 -17.48 -18.09 -24.27
C GLN A 67 -17.48 -16.60 -23.98
N GLU A 68 -16.56 -16.14 -23.13
CA GLU A 68 -16.39 -14.71 -22.85
C GLU A 68 -16.01 -13.94 -24.11
N LYS A 69 -15.05 -14.45 -24.90
CA LYS A 69 -14.68 -13.83 -26.18
C LYS A 69 -15.85 -13.75 -27.16
N ALA A 70 -16.66 -14.81 -27.26
CA ALA A 70 -17.83 -14.82 -28.13
C ALA A 70 -18.89 -13.79 -27.68
N TYR A 71 -19.11 -13.66 -26.38
CA TYR A 71 -19.99 -12.63 -25.82
C TYR A 71 -19.46 -11.22 -26.07
N LEU A 72 -18.17 -10.98 -25.86
CA LEU A 72 -17.56 -9.68 -26.13
C LEU A 72 -17.70 -9.28 -27.61
N GLN A 73 -17.50 -10.24 -28.53
CA GLN A 73 -17.71 -10.02 -29.95
C GLN A 73 -19.17 -9.70 -30.29
N SER A 74 -20.16 -10.33 -29.65
CA SER A 74 -21.57 -10.06 -29.93
C SER A 74 -22.00 -8.64 -29.51
N ILE A 75 -21.38 -8.09 -28.47
CA ILE A 75 -21.59 -6.69 -28.05
C ILE A 75 -20.66 -5.69 -28.74
N GLY A 76 -19.89 -6.13 -29.74
CA GLY A 76 -18.97 -5.27 -30.49
C GLY A 76 -17.76 -4.77 -29.70
N ARG A 77 -17.38 -5.46 -28.62
CA ARG A 77 -16.24 -5.11 -27.77
C ARG A 77 -15.11 -6.13 -27.92
N THR A 78 -13.88 -5.66 -27.85
CA THR A 78 -12.69 -6.53 -27.86
C THR A 78 -12.23 -6.91 -26.46
N ARG A 79 -12.65 -6.15 -25.43
CA ARG A 79 -12.21 -6.31 -24.05
C ARG A 79 -13.39 -6.12 -23.08
N PRO A 80 -13.38 -6.80 -21.93
CA PRO A 80 -14.40 -6.58 -20.90
C PRO A 80 -14.17 -5.24 -20.18
N GLU A 81 -15.23 -4.67 -19.59
CA GLU A 81 -15.17 -3.36 -18.89
C GLU A 81 -14.19 -3.35 -17.71
N TYR A 82 -14.05 -4.48 -17.01
CA TYR A 82 -13.10 -4.63 -15.91
C TYR A 82 -11.64 -4.77 -16.38
N TRP A 83 -11.37 -4.78 -17.69
CA TRP A 83 -10.00 -4.80 -18.22
C TRP A 83 -9.24 -3.50 -17.94
N ASP A 84 -9.95 -2.39 -17.82
CA ASP A 84 -9.42 -1.06 -17.51
C ASP A 84 -9.19 -0.88 -16.00
N ASP A 85 -8.76 -1.94 -15.32
CA ASP A 85 -8.24 -1.83 -13.96
C ASP A 85 -6.97 -0.97 -13.99
N PHE A 86 -7.01 0.14 -13.25
CA PHE A 86 -5.91 1.06 -12.93
C PHE A 86 -4.60 0.36 -12.50
N LEU A 87 -4.66 -0.94 -12.19
CA LEU A 87 -3.50 -1.81 -11.91
C LEU A 87 -2.54 -1.96 -13.09
N ARG A 88 -3.00 -1.75 -14.33
CA ARG A 88 -2.18 -1.88 -15.55
C ARG A 88 -1.80 -0.56 -16.20
N GLN A 89 -2.46 0.53 -15.79
CA GLN A 89 -2.10 1.85 -16.25
C GLN A 89 -0.86 2.32 -15.48
N PRO A 90 0.13 2.95 -16.13
CA PRO A 90 1.15 3.67 -15.40
C PRO A 90 0.44 4.75 -14.58
N LEU A 91 0.62 4.73 -13.25
CA LEU A 91 0.19 5.82 -12.38
C LEU A 91 1.01 7.05 -12.75
N GLU A 92 0.47 7.91 -13.61
CA GLU A 92 1.03 9.24 -13.84
C GLU A 92 0.77 10.06 -12.58
N GLU A 93 1.78 10.18 -11.72
CA GLU A 93 1.72 11.15 -10.63
C GLU A 93 1.51 12.53 -11.27
N PRO A 94 0.48 13.30 -10.83
CA PRO A 94 0.29 14.63 -11.39
C PRO A 94 1.57 15.43 -11.18
N LEU A 95 1.97 16.17 -12.22
CA LEU A 95 3.16 17.02 -12.15
C LEU A 95 3.06 17.89 -10.90
N LYS A 96 4.05 17.80 -9.99
CA LYS A 96 4.06 18.63 -8.77
C LYS A 96 4.05 20.10 -9.20
N GLN A 97 2.92 20.77 -9.00
CA GLN A 97 2.79 22.18 -9.26
C GLN A 97 3.42 22.93 -8.09
N TYR A 98 4.39 23.78 -8.38
CA TYR A 98 4.98 24.69 -7.41
C TYR A 98 4.47 26.09 -7.71
N PHE A 99 3.77 26.71 -6.77
CA PHE A 99 3.30 28.07 -6.91
C PHE A 99 4.24 29.03 -6.18
N ALA A 100 4.44 30.23 -6.73
CA ALA A 100 5.23 31.27 -6.06
C ALA A 100 4.69 31.59 -4.66
N ALA A 101 3.37 31.47 -4.45
CA ALA A 101 2.72 31.65 -3.17
C ALA A 101 3.23 30.67 -2.07
N ASP A 102 3.60 29.45 -2.43
CA ASP A 102 4.11 28.46 -1.47
C ASP A 102 5.49 28.84 -0.93
N TYR A 103 6.29 29.56 -1.72
CA TYR A 103 7.56 30.13 -1.29
C TYR A 103 7.35 31.36 -0.41
N LEU A 104 6.41 32.23 -0.78
CA LEU A 104 6.13 33.46 -0.03
C LEU A 104 5.60 33.17 1.37
N ARG A 105 4.80 32.10 1.55
CA ARG A 105 4.33 31.67 2.89
C ARG A 105 5.45 31.33 3.87
N LYS A 106 6.64 30.96 3.39
CA LYS A 106 7.79 30.69 4.28
C LYS A 106 8.42 31.96 4.83
N LEU A 107 8.22 33.10 4.20
CA LEU A 107 8.78 34.39 4.65
C LEU A 107 8.06 34.93 5.89
N ASP A 108 6.80 34.53 6.11
CA ASP A 108 6.04 34.91 7.30
C ASP A 108 6.59 34.27 8.59
N PHE A 109 7.49 33.28 8.50
CA PHE A 109 8.07 32.61 9.67
C PHE A 109 8.89 33.55 10.57
N SER A 110 9.54 34.57 9.99
CA SER A 110 10.33 35.55 10.74
C SER A 110 9.55 36.81 11.12
N ARG A 111 8.21 36.79 10.96
CA ARG A 111 7.38 37.94 11.30
C ARG A 111 7.18 38.03 12.81
N GLY A 112 7.92 38.94 13.45
CA GLY A 112 7.67 39.38 14.81
C GLY A 112 6.74 40.59 14.84
N PHE A 113 6.09 40.83 15.98
CA PHE A 113 5.47 42.12 16.27
C PHE A 113 6.55 43.06 16.83
N GLU A 114 6.44 44.35 16.54
CA GLU A 114 7.25 45.36 17.22
C GLU A 114 6.86 45.34 18.71
N GLU A 115 7.85 45.20 19.59
CA GLU A 115 7.61 45.35 21.03
C GLU A 115 7.31 46.85 21.27
N GLU A 116 6.12 47.15 21.84
CA GLU A 116 5.75 48.51 22.22
C GLU A 116 6.62 48.94 23.43
N ASP A 117 7.40 50.02 23.25
CA ASP A 117 8.23 50.67 24.29
C ASP A 117 7.41 51.21 25.49
#